data_AF-A0AAN2PJD6-F1
#
_entry.id   AF-A0AAN2PJD6-F1
#
_cell.length_a   1.000
_cell.length_b   1.000
_cell.length_c   1.000
_cell.angle_alpha   90.00
_cell.angle_beta   90.00
_cell.angle_gamma   90.00
#
_symmetry.space_group_name_H-M   'P 1'
#
loop_
_entity.id
_entity.type
_entity.pdbx_description
1 polymer ?
#
loop_
_entity_poly.entity_id
_entity_poly.type
_entity_poly.pdbx_seq_one_letter_code
_entity_poly.pdbx_strand_id
1 'polypeptide(L)' 'MDIFLRKIDPVAMKKIDEMAKKKSISRQEFLKSIVEKVAYEKEQNEKEMQWK' A
#
# COMPACT_ATOMS: atom_id res chain seq x y z
N MET A 1 -11.55 10.03 1.99
CA MET A 1 -11.83 9.44 3.31
C MET A 1 -10.50 9.31 4.01
N ASP A 2 -10.42 9.79 5.25
CA ASP A 2 -9.15 9.87 5.98
C ASP A 2 -9.06 8.76 7.02
N ILE A 3 -7.87 8.17 7.16
CA ILE A 3 -7.62 7.04 8.04
C ILE A 3 -6.42 7.39 8.93
N PHE A 4 -6.57 7.18 10.24
CA PHE A 4 -5.50 7.38 11.22
C PHE A 4 -5.08 6.04 11.82
N LEU A 5 -3.85 5.62 11.51
CA LEU A 5 -3.26 4.42 12.11
C LEU A 5 -2.46 4.80 13.36
N ARG A 6 -2.76 4.15 14.49
CA ARG A 6 -2.12 4.42 15.79
C ARG A 6 -1.44 3.15 16.29
N LYS A 7 -0.41 3.32 17.14
CA LYS A 7 0.34 2.22 17.75
C LYS A 7 0.97 1.25 16.73
N ILE A 8 1.40 1.77 15.59
CA ILE A 8 2.23 1.00 14.63
C ILE A 8 3.61 0.78 15.27
N ASP A 9 4.16 -0.42 15.09
CA ASP A 9 5.55 -0.72 15.44
C ASP A 9 6.50 0.32 14.79
N PRO A 10 7.30 1.06 15.59
CA PRO A 10 8.25 2.04 15.07
C PRO A 10 9.22 1.48 14.03
N VAL A 11 9.62 0.21 14.16
CA VAL A 11 10.52 -0.47 13.22
C VAL A 11 9.83 -0.65 11.86
N ALA A 12 8.55 -1.05 11.87
CA ALA A 12 7.76 -1.17 10.66
C ALA A 12 7.56 0.21 9.99
N MET A 13 7.30 1.25 10.77
CA MET A 13 7.15 2.63 10.26
C MET A 13 8.44 3.11 9.58
N LYS A 14 9.62 2.83 10.18
CA LYS A 14 10.91 3.17 9.58
C LYS A 14 11.13 2.47 8.24
N LYS A 15 10.79 1.18 8.13
CA LYS A 15 10.90 0.44 6.87
C LYS A 15 9.98 1.02 5.79
N ILE A 16 8.76 1.43 6.15
CA ILE A 16 7.84 2.10 5.22
C ILE A 16 8.43 3.42 4.73
N ASP A 17 9.03 4.21 5.61
CA ASP A 17 9.67 5.47 5.23
C ASP A 17 10.82 5.26 4.25
N GLU A 18 11.66 4.25 4.50
CA GLU A 18 12.75 3.88 3.60
C GLU A 18 12.22 3.42 2.23
N MET A 19 11.13 2.64 2.19
CA MET A 19 10.51 2.22 0.94
C MET A 19 9.90 3.39 0.16
N ALA A 20 9.23 4.33 0.84
CA ALA A 20 8.68 5.53 0.21
C ALA A 20 9.80 6.41 -0.36
N LYS A 21 10.87 6.64 0.41
CA LYS A 21 12.07 7.39 -0.03
C LYS A 21 12.74 6.76 -1.24
N LYS A 22 12.91 5.44 -1.26
CA LYS A 22 13.49 4.71 -2.42
C LYS A 22 12.70 4.91 -3.71
N LYS A 23 11.38 5.16 -3.59
CA LYS A 23 10.49 5.43 -4.72
C LYS A 23 10.32 6.92 -5.01
N SER A 24 10.99 7.81 -4.27
CA SER A 24 10.83 9.26 -4.35
C SER A 24 9.38 9.74 -4.22
N ILE A 25 8.58 9.05 -3.41
CA ILE A 25 7.19 9.40 -3.11
C ILE A 25 7.01 9.66 -1.62
N SER A 26 5.92 10.32 -1.26
CA SER A 26 5.57 10.51 0.15
C SER A 26 5.18 9.19 0.82
N ARG A 27 5.35 9.12 2.15
CA ARG A 27 4.80 8.04 2.98
C ARG A 27 3.30 7.84 2.74
N GLN A 28 2.55 8.94 2.60
CA GLN A 28 1.11 8.92 2.40
C GLN A 28 0.73 8.26 1.08
N GLU A 29 1.40 8.65 -0.02
CA GLU A 29 1.19 8.04 -1.34
C GLU A 29 1.59 6.56 -1.34
N PHE A 30 2.69 6.22 -0.66
CA PHE A 30 3.08 4.82 -0.51
C PHE A 30 1.99 4.02 0.20
N LEU A 31 1.51 4.46 1.36
CA LEU A 31 0.47 3.77 2.11
C LEU A 31 -0.84 3.68 1.32
N LYS A 32 -1.24 4.75 0.64
CA LYS A 32 -2.39 4.76 -0.28
C LYS A 32 -2.26 3.66 -1.33
N SER A 33 -1.11 3.55 -2.00
CA SER A 33 -0.88 2.54 -3.04
C SER A 33 -1.00 1.11 -2.53
N ILE A 34 -0.59 0.84 -1.28
CA ILE A 34 -0.72 -0.48 -0.66
C ILE A 34 -2.19 -0.80 -0.36
N VAL A 35 -2.92 0.15 0.22
CA VAL A 35 -4.35 -0.03 0.54
C VAL A 35 -5.16 -0.27 -0.74
N GLU A 36 -4.94 0.55 -1.77
CA GLU A 36 -5.60 0.39 -3.07
C GLU A 36 -5.23 -0.94 -3.72
N LYS A 37 -3.93 -1.30 -3.73
CA LYS A 37 -3.50 -2.59 -4.28
C LYS A 37 -4.24 -3.74 -3.61
N VAL A 38 -4.26 -3.80 -2.27
CA VAL A 38 -4.93 -4.89 -1.53
C VAL A 38 -6.44 -4.93 -1.80
N ALA A 39 -7.08 -3.76 -1.91
CA ALA A 39 -8.52 -3.69 -2.21
C ALA A 39 -8.85 -4.21 -3.63
N TYR A 40 -8.02 -3.87 -4.62
CA TYR A 40 -8.25 -4.23 -6.02
C TYR A 40 -7.58 -5.55 -6.45
N GLU A 41 -6.77 -6.18 -5.59
CA GLU A 41 -6.02 -7.40 -5.92
C GLU A 41 -6.95 -8.57 -6.31
N LYS A 42 -8.12 -8.69 -5.65
CA LYS A 42 -9.14 -9.69 -6.03
C LYS A 42 -9.71 -9.46 -7.43
N GLU A 43 -10.03 -8.20 -7.77
CA GLU A 43 -10.62 -7.87 -9.07
C GLU A 43 -9.66 -8.12 -10.23
N GLN A 44 -8.35 -7.91 -10.02
CA GLN A 44 -7.33 -8.19 -11.02
C GLN A 44 -7.18 -9.70 -11.25
N ASN A 45 -7.18 -10.50 -10.18
CA ASN A 45 -7.01 -11.95 -10.27
C ASN A 45 -8.21 -12.64 -10.94
N GLU A 46 -9.43 -12.13 -10.70
CA GLU A 46 -10.65 -12.61 -11.36
C GLU A 46 -10.69 -12.24 -12.85
N LYS A 47 -10.25 -11.03 -13.21
CA LYS A 47 -10.12 -10.61 -14.62
C LYS A 47 -9.06 -11.42 -15.36
N GLU A 48 -7.90 -11.69 -14.75
CA GLU A 48 -6.87 -12.55 -15.36
C GLU A 48 -7.34 -14.00 -15.57
N MET A 49 -8.20 -14.53 -14.69
CA MET A 49 -8.79 -15.86 -14.88
C MET A 49 -9.90 -15.90 -15.93
N GLN A 50 -10.62 -14.80 -16.17
CA GLN A 50 -11.64 -14.74 -17.23
C GLN A 50 -11.06 -14.63 -18.66
N TRP A 51 -9.79 -14.23 -18.78
CA TRP A 51 -9.11 -14.02 -20.07
C TRP A 51 -8.15 -15.17 -20.44
N LYS A 52 -8.11 -16.24 -19.65
CA LYS A 52 -7.42 -17.50 -19.94
C LYS A 52 -8.42 -18.59 -20.29
#